data_AF-A0A2G2N547-F1
#
_entry.id   AF-A0A2G2N547-F1
#
_cell.length_a   1.000
_cell.length_b   1.000
_cell.length_c   1.000
_cell.angle_alpha   90.00
_cell.angle_beta   90.00
_cell.angle_gamma   90.00
#
_symmetry.space_group_name_H-M   'P 1'
#
loop_
_entity.id
_entity.type
_entity.pdbx_description
1 polymer ?
#
loop_
_entity_poly.entity_id
_entity_poly.type
_entity_poly.pdbx_seq_one_letter_code
_entity_poly.pdbx_strand_id
1 'polypeptide(L)'
;MRLYFKLLRQLICALAMTTVLVSCTSEIRQHNDEKNHITEVIITPGQNSLLTNYRLQSSVSAFKFAPQNKLQRADSWHVSDDWLFDGETLTRKDEEAFDTFTITLTPEKKFYNRKYFAIDRIGANGWSLYLPVFAAAQGDTGAQFKAFGADAVLRVGSKSVDIANAHLSIDGNGNLLAYVGSGRNVFINNGVVIAGPEIDSAIREKVKTDLDIVVTSLTAGFRKPPVTTPTIYITHALKFSSKGWKGGQMEDGVIALRFRGIPLRMDDPWLTTTIEEAVTHESIHLWIGGLYKNTRNEEESWAHEGTTEYISDRLRFNGDAFRTEAQQTVNRCLNFLANRPLDGSQGYVQGRAAYDCGFTLSLAAELASLQNGNGDILKLWRSVFALDDEDSEYTPQQFLNVAEIAGGTIFTQFSSQFLKTSERQGWENLAESFSALGVSVELGSAKSMGHKLVAKRWLSPLLGSLCTGSYGYYSNQDLYTLDTQERCGTALANDPEVVTIGPYNFITDPIVAFEYVQNICNKRGELQFGLLGGGMTAPVTCNIDIANLPPTVTLTKLPPLPKLGKH
;
A
#
# COMPACT_ATOMS: atom_id res chain seq x y z
N MET A 1 2.79 -37.15 22.88
CA MET A 1 3.60 -35.93 22.63
C MET A 1 2.81 -34.62 22.66
N ARG A 2 1.55 -34.53 22.16
CA ARG A 2 0.76 -33.28 22.23
C ARG A 2 0.17 -32.91 23.61
N LEU A 3 0.10 -33.83 24.57
CA LEU A 3 -0.29 -33.51 25.97
C LEU A 3 0.87 -32.97 26.84
N TYR A 4 2.13 -33.20 26.45
CA TYR A 4 3.29 -32.82 27.27
C TYR A 4 3.64 -31.33 27.14
N PHE A 5 3.25 -30.67 26.04
CA PHE A 5 3.52 -29.25 25.83
C PHE A 5 2.52 -28.32 26.55
N LYS A 6 1.29 -28.78 26.86
CA LYS A 6 0.31 -27.97 27.62
C LYS A 6 0.63 -27.90 29.12
N LEU A 7 1.19 -28.96 29.70
CA LEU A 7 1.61 -28.97 31.12
C LEU A 7 2.90 -28.18 31.38
N LEU A 8 3.84 -28.13 30.40
CA LEU A 8 5.10 -27.40 30.57
C LEU A 8 4.89 -25.87 30.59
N ARG A 9 3.88 -25.35 29.86
CA ARG A 9 3.54 -23.91 29.87
C ARG A 9 2.87 -23.46 31.17
N GLN A 10 2.09 -24.32 31.82
CA GLN A 10 1.48 -24.00 33.12
C GLN A 10 2.47 -24.15 34.29
N LEU A 11 3.48 -25.03 34.19
CA LEU A 11 4.53 -25.14 35.21
C LEU A 11 5.53 -23.96 35.21
N ILE A 12 5.78 -23.34 34.05
CA ILE A 12 6.71 -22.20 33.95
C ILE A 12 6.10 -20.91 34.55
N CYS A 13 4.77 -20.75 34.54
CA CYS A 13 4.12 -19.66 35.26
C CYS A 13 4.04 -19.87 36.77
N ALA A 14 4.21 -21.10 37.28
CA ALA A 14 4.12 -21.42 38.70
C ALA A 14 5.45 -21.36 39.46
N LEU A 15 6.59 -21.26 38.77
CA LEU A 15 7.94 -21.27 39.37
C LEU A 15 8.66 -19.92 39.36
N ALA A 16 8.01 -18.83 38.95
CA ALA A 16 8.52 -17.47 39.03
C ALA A 16 7.92 -16.64 40.19
N MET A 17 7.47 -17.30 41.26
CA MET A 17 6.98 -16.66 42.49
C MET A 17 7.85 -17.04 43.69
N THR A 18 9.09 -16.56 43.72
CA THR A 18 9.83 -16.43 44.97
C THR A 18 10.89 -15.34 44.86
N THR A 19 10.87 -14.43 45.83
CA THR A 19 11.90 -13.41 46.16
C THR A 19 12.08 -12.21 45.22
N VAL A 20 11.19 -11.21 45.35
CA VAL A 20 11.58 -9.79 45.52
C VAL A 20 10.57 -9.13 46.47
N LEU A 21 11.04 -8.78 47.67
CA LEU A 21 10.37 -7.90 48.63
C LEU A 21 10.55 -6.45 48.17
N VAL A 22 9.51 -5.86 47.57
CA VAL A 22 9.37 -4.41 47.40
C VAL A 22 7.99 -4.02 47.91
N SER A 23 7.96 -2.97 48.72
CA SER A 23 6.84 -2.50 49.53
C SER A 23 5.49 -2.46 48.82
N CYS A 24 4.53 -3.23 49.34
CA CYS A 24 3.11 -3.02 49.13
C CYS A 24 2.66 -1.76 49.87
N THR A 25 2.77 -0.60 49.24
CA THR A 25 1.78 0.46 49.42
C THR A 25 0.68 0.20 48.41
N SER A 26 -0.49 -0.18 48.89
CA SER A 26 -1.71 -0.30 48.11
C SER A 26 -2.08 1.07 47.53
N GLU A 27 -1.59 1.39 46.34
CA GLU A 27 -2.32 2.29 45.45
C GLU A 27 -3.60 1.54 45.07
N ILE A 28 -4.67 1.85 45.81
CA ILE A 28 -6.01 1.77 45.28
C ILE A 28 -5.98 2.65 44.03
N ARG A 29 -5.81 2.04 42.85
CA ARG A 29 -6.26 2.64 41.60
C ARG A 29 -7.73 2.89 41.82
N GLN A 30 -8.07 4.11 42.21
CA GLN A 30 -9.36 4.68 41.88
C GLN A 30 -9.48 4.48 40.38
N HIS A 31 -10.28 3.49 39.96
CA HIS A 31 -11.08 3.66 38.78
C HIS A 31 -11.88 4.94 39.02
N ASN A 32 -11.27 6.07 38.66
CA ASN A 32 -12.03 7.25 38.37
C ASN A 32 -13.03 6.78 37.33
N ASP A 33 -14.31 7.00 37.62
CA ASP A 33 -15.34 7.19 36.62
C ASP A 33 -14.82 8.28 35.67
N GLU A 34 -13.96 7.91 34.71
CA GLU A 34 -13.70 8.70 33.53
C GLU A 34 -15.05 8.74 32.83
N LYS A 35 -15.82 9.79 33.13
CA LYS A 35 -16.96 10.18 32.31
C LYS A 35 -16.42 10.25 30.89
N ASN A 36 -16.78 9.27 30.05
CA ASN A 36 -16.42 9.26 28.64
C ASN A 36 -16.72 10.66 28.09
N HIS A 37 -15.68 11.44 27.78
CA HIS A 37 -15.85 12.77 27.21
C HIS A 37 -16.40 12.58 25.80
N ILE A 38 -17.70 12.81 25.61
CA ILE A 38 -18.32 12.70 24.29
C ILE A 38 -18.15 14.03 23.55
N THR A 39 -17.54 13.96 22.37
CA THR A 39 -17.49 15.04 21.40
C THR A 39 -18.46 14.74 20.28
N GLU A 40 -19.42 15.63 20.01
CA GLU A 40 -20.32 15.52 18.87
C GLU A 40 -19.90 16.48 17.75
N VAL A 41 -19.79 15.96 16.53
CA VAL A 41 -19.47 16.73 15.32
C VAL A 41 -20.67 16.75 14.38
N ILE A 42 -21.22 17.92 14.12
CA ILE A 42 -22.30 18.11 13.16
C ILE A 42 -21.70 18.63 11.86
N ILE A 43 -21.78 17.83 10.79
CA ILE A 43 -21.26 18.12 9.47
C ILE A 43 -22.39 18.63 8.57
N THR A 44 -22.20 19.80 7.96
CA THR A 44 -23.16 20.42 7.04
C THR A 44 -22.48 20.86 5.74
N PRO A 45 -23.17 20.80 4.59
CA PRO A 45 -22.60 21.23 3.33
C PRO A 45 -22.59 22.75 3.19
N GLY A 46 -21.45 23.30 2.77
CA GLY A 46 -21.33 24.63 2.16
C GLY A 46 -21.22 24.54 0.64
N GLN A 47 -21.06 25.68 -0.04
CA GLN A 47 -20.98 25.72 -1.51
C GLN A 47 -19.76 24.92 -2.04
N ASN A 48 -18.57 25.22 -1.53
CA ASN A 48 -17.30 24.57 -1.89
C ASN A 48 -16.53 24.08 -0.64
N SER A 49 -17.24 23.96 0.48
CA SER A 49 -16.69 23.60 1.77
C SER A 49 -17.66 22.72 2.55
N LEU A 50 -17.20 22.15 3.65
CA LEU A 50 -18.05 21.62 4.71
C LEU A 50 -17.92 22.53 5.93
N LEU A 51 -19.00 22.69 6.67
CA LEU A 51 -18.99 23.35 7.96
C LEU A 51 -19.19 22.29 9.04
N THR A 52 -18.26 22.21 9.99
CA THR A 52 -18.33 21.28 11.12
C THR A 52 -18.50 22.06 12.42
N ASN A 53 -19.59 21.76 13.13
CA ASN A 53 -19.87 22.31 14.45
C ASN A 53 -19.56 21.25 15.49
N TYR A 54 -18.59 21.52 16.35
CA TYR A 54 -18.20 20.66 17.44
C TYR A 54 -18.94 21.06 18.72
N ARG A 55 -19.44 20.06 19.44
CA ARG A 55 -20.09 20.20 20.75
C ARG A 55 -19.41 19.26 21.73
N LEU A 56 -18.88 19.83 22.79
CA LEU A 56 -18.15 19.14 23.83
C LEU A 56 -19.06 18.95 25.04
N GLN A 57 -18.94 17.81 25.71
CA GLN A 57 -19.72 17.54 26.92
C GLN A 57 -19.38 18.49 28.09
N SER A 58 -18.16 19.04 28.11
CA SER A 58 -17.67 19.97 29.12
C SER A 58 -16.79 21.03 28.47
N SER A 59 -16.81 22.25 29.02
CA SER A 59 -15.94 23.32 28.54
C SER A 59 -14.45 22.98 28.75
N VAL A 60 -13.61 23.33 27.78
CA VAL A 60 -12.17 23.12 27.79
C VAL A 60 -11.44 24.42 27.44
N SER A 61 -10.19 24.56 27.87
CA SER A 61 -9.31 25.66 27.43
C SER A 61 -8.60 25.35 26.10
N ALA A 62 -8.49 24.07 25.74
CA ALA A 62 -7.93 23.60 24.49
C ALA A 62 -8.61 22.30 24.04
N PHE A 63 -8.95 22.23 22.76
CA PHE A 63 -9.43 20.99 22.14
C PHE A 63 -8.30 20.38 21.31
N LYS A 64 -8.05 19.08 21.49
CA LYS A 64 -7.03 18.35 20.74
C LYS A 64 -7.67 17.33 19.83
N PHE A 65 -7.30 17.35 18.56
CA PHE A 65 -7.64 16.31 17.59
C PHE A 65 -6.69 15.13 17.71
N ALA A 66 -7.14 13.95 17.27
CA ALA A 66 -6.24 12.82 17.10
C ALA A 66 -5.00 13.23 16.26
N PRO A 67 -3.78 12.81 16.64
CA PRO A 67 -2.53 13.38 16.11
C PRO A 67 -2.30 13.09 14.62
N GLN A 68 -3.03 12.11 14.06
CA GLN A 68 -3.03 11.80 12.63
C GLN A 68 -3.47 13.04 11.82
N ASN A 69 -2.87 13.29 10.66
CA ASN A 69 -3.31 14.31 9.68
C ASN A 69 -3.15 15.80 10.07
N LYS A 70 -2.31 16.13 11.07
CA LYS A 70 -2.01 17.51 11.47
C LYS A 70 -1.75 18.46 10.30
N LEU A 71 -0.76 18.14 9.46
CA LEU A 71 -0.34 19.01 8.34
C LEU A 71 -1.47 19.29 7.35
N GLN A 72 -2.33 18.30 7.15
CA GLN A 72 -3.45 18.43 6.24
C GLN A 72 -4.54 19.33 6.82
N ARG A 73 -4.89 19.15 8.11
CA ARG A 73 -5.85 20.02 8.79
C ARG A 73 -5.36 21.46 8.80
N ALA A 74 -4.08 21.68 9.12
CA ALA A 74 -3.48 23.02 9.13
C ALA A 74 -3.63 23.79 7.79
N ASP A 75 -3.66 23.09 6.65
CA ASP A 75 -3.80 23.71 5.33
C ASP A 75 -5.26 23.87 4.86
N SER A 76 -6.11 22.89 5.17
CA SER A 76 -7.44 22.77 4.55
C SER A 76 -8.60 23.13 5.49
N TRP A 77 -8.33 23.29 6.79
CA TRP A 77 -9.32 23.60 7.80
C TRP A 77 -9.14 25.04 8.27
N HIS A 78 -10.23 25.78 8.31
CA HIS A 78 -10.25 27.21 8.59
C HIS A 78 -11.18 27.50 9.76
N VAL A 79 -10.69 28.27 10.72
CA VAL A 79 -11.43 28.73 11.91
C VAL A 79 -11.63 30.23 11.83
N SER A 80 -12.57 30.79 12.61
CA SER A 80 -12.74 32.25 12.67
C SER A 80 -11.55 32.93 13.35
N ASP A 81 -11.46 34.25 13.21
CA ASP A 81 -10.36 35.05 13.74
C ASP A 81 -10.23 35.00 15.27
N ASP A 82 -11.22 34.48 15.99
CA ASP A 82 -11.19 34.33 17.45
C ASP A 82 -10.37 33.13 17.93
N TRP A 83 -9.94 32.26 17.00
CA TRP A 83 -9.29 30.98 17.30
C TRP A 83 -7.84 30.93 16.84
N LEU A 84 -7.06 30.10 17.53
CA LEU A 84 -5.74 29.63 17.11
C LEU A 84 -5.85 28.14 16.80
N PHE A 85 -5.42 27.74 15.61
CA PHE A 85 -5.43 26.34 15.19
C PHE A 85 -4.15 25.98 14.43
N ASP A 86 -3.44 24.97 14.90
CA ASP A 86 -2.18 24.48 14.30
C ASP A 86 -2.35 23.17 13.51
N GLY A 87 -3.60 22.75 13.28
CA GLY A 87 -3.92 21.44 12.69
C GLY A 87 -4.08 20.31 13.72
N GLU A 88 -3.79 20.53 14.99
CA GLU A 88 -3.89 19.51 16.05
C GLU A 88 -4.57 20.03 17.31
N THR A 89 -4.23 21.24 17.74
CA THR A 89 -4.78 21.89 18.91
C THR A 89 -5.52 23.15 18.50
N LEU A 90 -6.74 23.29 19.02
CA LEU A 90 -7.58 24.48 18.89
C LEU A 90 -7.70 25.17 20.25
N THR A 91 -7.41 26.47 20.29
CA THR A 91 -7.61 27.33 21.48
C THR A 91 -8.27 28.65 21.07
N ARG A 92 -8.91 29.32 22.04
CA ARG A 92 -9.35 30.71 21.84
C ARG A 92 -8.20 31.69 22.07
N LYS A 93 -8.21 32.80 21.33
CA LYS A 93 -7.20 33.87 21.49
C LYS A 93 -7.35 34.64 22.80
N ASP A 94 -8.55 34.66 23.38
CA ASP A 94 -8.84 35.30 24.66
C ASP A 94 -8.63 34.38 25.87
N GLU A 95 -8.14 33.15 25.64
CA GLU A 95 -7.86 32.13 26.67
C GLU A 95 -9.09 31.64 27.46
N GLU A 96 -10.30 32.09 27.10
CA GLU A 96 -11.54 31.65 27.74
C GLU A 96 -11.86 30.18 27.43
N ALA A 97 -12.54 29.52 28.36
CA ALA A 97 -13.01 28.17 28.14
C ALA A 97 -14.16 28.12 27.11
N PHE A 98 -14.28 27.01 26.39
CA PHE A 98 -15.33 26.81 25.38
C PHE A 98 -15.80 25.37 25.35
N ASP A 99 -17.05 25.16 25.00
CA ASP A 99 -17.67 23.85 24.79
C ASP A 99 -18.18 23.66 23.35
N THR A 100 -18.06 24.69 22.52
CA THR A 100 -18.49 24.68 21.13
C THR A 100 -17.54 25.47 20.26
N PHE A 101 -17.36 25.01 19.02
CA PHE A 101 -16.61 25.73 18.01
C PHE A 101 -17.02 25.28 16.61
N THR A 102 -16.61 26.03 15.59
CA THR A 102 -16.94 25.73 14.21
C THR A 102 -15.68 25.80 13.34
N ILE A 103 -15.56 24.83 12.43
CA ILE A 103 -14.46 24.75 11.47
C ILE A 103 -15.05 24.65 10.06
N THR A 104 -14.50 25.43 9.13
CA THR A 104 -14.79 25.32 7.70
C THR A 104 -13.71 24.48 7.02
N LEU A 105 -14.12 23.45 6.28
CA LEU A 105 -13.24 22.46 5.66
C LEU A 105 -13.29 22.60 4.15
N THR A 106 -12.12 22.59 3.51
CA THR A 106 -12.01 22.64 2.05
C THR A 106 -11.38 21.35 1.51
N PRO A 107 -11.60 21.01 0.22
CA PRO A 107 -10.90 19.89 -0.39
C PRO A 107 -9.39 20.06 -0.33
N GLU A 108 -8.66 18.94 -0.22
CA GLU A 108 -7.20 18.95 -0.28
C GLU A 108 -6.67 19.59 -1.58
N LYS A 109 -5.52 20.26 -1.48
CA LYS A 109 -4.83 20.91 -2.62
C LYS A 109 -3.49 20.29 -2.97
N LYS A 110 -2.94 19.44 -2.07
CA LYS A 110 -1.68 18.70 -2.23
C LYS A 110 -1.74 17.38 -1.46
N PHE A 111 -0.83 16.47 -1.77
CA PHE A 111 -0.65 15.23 -1.00
C PHE A 111 0.26 15.46 0.22
N TYR A 112 -0.14 14.99 1.40
CA TYR A 112 0.59 15.24 2.66
C TYR A 112 1.46 14.08 3.13
N ASN A 113 0.99 12.84 2.99
CA ASN A 113 1.64 11.66 3.53
C ASN A 113 1.29 10.42 2.68
N ARG A 114 1.77 9.24 3.10
CA ARG A 114 1.35 7.96 2.51
C ARG A 114 -0.02 7.48 3.01
N LYS A 115 -0.42 7.85 4.24
CA LYS A 115 -1.71 7.47 4.84
C LYS A 115 -2.85 8.32 4.29
N TYR A 116 -3.58 7.73 3.38
CA TYR A 116 -4.55 8.39 2.53
C TYR A 116 -5.63 9.19 3.29
N PHE A 117 -6.00 10.32 2.69
CA PHE A 117 -7.26 11.08 2.82
C PHE A 117 -7.43 12.06 3.98
N ALA A 118 -8.00 13.22 3.63
CA ALA A 118 -9.30 13.65 4.12
C ALA A 118 -9.95 14.71 3.21
N ILE A 119 -11.25 14.50 2.98
CA ILE A 119 -12.19 15.47 2.41
C ILE A 119 -11.90 15.82 0.96
N ASP A 120 -12.60 15.12 0.07
CA ASP A 120 -12.57 15.37 -1.37
C ASP A 120 -13.99 15.49 -1.91
N ARG A 121 -14.11 16.14 -3.08
CA ARG A 121 -15.38 16.24 -3.79
C ARG A 121 -15.64 15.00 -4.64
N ILE A 122 -16.92 14.63 -4.70
CA ILE A 122 -17.49 13.71 -5.68
C ILE A 122 -18.73 14.40 -6.24
N GLY A 123 -18.61 14.97 -7.44
CA GLY A 123 -19.64 15.82 -8.03
C GLY A 123 -19.80 17.19 -7.37
N ALA A 124 -20.86 17.87 -7.80
CA ALA A 124 -21.19 19.22 -7.34
C ALA A 124 -21.79 19.27 -5.92
N ASN A 125 -22.29 18.15 -5.39
CA ASN A 125 -23.00 18.10 -4.11
C ASN A 125 -22.58 16.90 -3.23
N GLY A 126 -21.46 16.24 -3.56
CA GLY A 126 -21.01 15.05 -2.84
C GLY A 126 -19.60 15.18 -2.29
N TRP A 127 -19.35 14.46 -1.20
CA TRP A 127 -18.11 14.49 -0.43
C TRP A 127 -17.67 13.09 -0.05
N SER A 128 -16.37 12.82 -0.20
CA SER A 128 -15.67 11.67 0.37
C SER A 128 -14.93 12.12 1.63
N LEU A 129 -15.18 11.47 2.75
CA LEU A 129 -14.73 11.88 4.08
C LEU A 129 -13.95 10.76 4.74
N TYR A 130 -12.73 11.04 5.16
CA TYR A 130 -11.97 10.14 6.03
C TYR A 130 -12.37 10.41 7.46
N LEU A 131 -13.22 9.56 8.04
CA LEU A 131 -13.85 9.83 9.32
C LEU A 131 -12.86 10.04 10.48
N PRO A 132 -11.74 9.31 10.58
CA PRO A 132 -10.79 9.44 11.69
C PRO A 132 -10.21 10.85 11.88
N VAL A 133 -10.22 11.72 10.86
CA VAL A 133 -9.71 13.10 11.01
C VAL A 133 -10.52 13.96 11.97
N PHE A 134 -11.78 13.60 12.19
CA PHE A 134 -12.71 14.35 13.04
C PHE A 134 -12.60 14.00 14.51
N ALA A 135 -11.91 12.90 14.85
CA ALA A 135 -11.80 12.38 16.20
C ALA A 135 -11.05 13.34 17.14
N ALA A 136 -11.57 13.47 18.36
CA ALA A 136 -10.83 14.03 19.48
C ALA A 136 -9.62 13.13 19.83
N ALA A 137 -8.58 13.71 20.41
CA ALA A 137 -7.42 12.96 20.91
C ALA A 137 -7.76 12.08 22.11
N GLN A 138 -8.84 12.43 22.83
CA GLN A 138 -9.31 11.75 24.03
C GLN A 138 -10.84 11.73 24.03
N GLY A 139 -11.42 10.63 24.52
CA GLY A 139 -12.87 10.45 24.59
C GLY A 139 -13.49 9.96 23.29
N ASP A 140 -14.79 9.68 23.35
CA ASP A 140 -15.58 9.19 22.22
C ASP A 140 -15.95 10.35 21.30
N THR A 141 -15.88 10.15 19.99
CA THR A 141 -16.34 11.15 19.01
C THR A 141 -17.50 10.62 18.19
N GLY A 142 -18.63 11.32 18.23
CA GLY A 142 -19.80 11.06 17.41
C GLY A 142 -19.89 12.03 16.21
N ALA A 143 -20.42 11.58 15.07
CA ALA A 143 -20.72 12.42 13.92
C ALA A 143 -22.18 12.33 13.45
N GLN A 144 -22.73 13.50 13.11
CA GLN A 144 -24.05 13.65 12.47
C GLN A 144 -23.92 14.42 11.16
N PHE A 145 -24.78 14.12 10.19
CA PHE A 145 -24.84 14.78 8.90
C PHE A 145 -26.16 15.53 8.75
N LYS A 146 -26.11 16.85 8.54
CA LYS A 146 -27.32 17.70 8.49
C LYS A 146 -27.31 18.59 7.26
N ALA A 147 -28.51 19.04 6.87
CA ALA A 147 -28.73 20.00 5.79
C ALA A 147 -28.20 19.57 4.41
N PHE A 148 -27.99 18.26 4.20
CA PHE A 148 -27.76 17.71 2.86
C PHE A 148 -29.09 17.65 2.08
N GLY A 149 -29.00 17.68 0.75
CA GLY A 149 -30.17 17.67 -0.13
C GLY A 149 -31.05 16.43 0.07
N ALA A 150 -32.33 16.52 -0.32
CA ALA A 150 -33.29 15.42 -0.15
C ALA A 150 -32.92 14.13 -0.93
N ASP A 151 -32.08 14.24 -1.97
CA ASP A 151 -31.54 13.10 -2.73
C ASP A 151 -30.18 12.62 -2.19
N ALA A 152 -29.73 13.14 -1.06
CA ALA A 152 -28.46 12.75 -0.46
C ALA A 152 -28.55 11.37 0.19
N VAL A 153 -27.54 10.56 -0.08
CA VAL A 153 -27.30 9.28 0.58
C VAL A 153 -26.04 9.39 1.42
N LEU A 154 -26.05 8.76 2.60
CA LEU A 154 -24.87 8.56 3.41
C LEU A 154 -24.43 7.10 3.26
N ARG A 155 -23.19 6.89 2.85
CA ARG A 155 -22.53 5.58 2.87
C ARG A 155 -21.34 5.64 3.79
N VAL A 156 -21.18 4.63 4.63
CA VAL A 156 -20.09 4.51 5.58
C VAL A 156 -19.47 3.15 5.36
N GLY A 157 -18.20 3.13 4.93
CA GLY A 157 -17.61 1.92 4.38
C GLY A 157 -18.40 1.43 3.17
N SER A 158 -18.71 0.13 3.18
CA SER A 158 -19.59 -0.54 2.22
C SER A 158 -21.09 -0.43 2.53
N LYS A 159 -21.49 0.19 3.65
CA LYS A 159 -22.89 0.20 4.12
C LYS A 159 -23.62 1.49 3.73
N SER A 160 -24.92 1.40 3.49
CA SER A 160 -25.80 2.58 3.42
C SER A 160 -26.34 2.88 4.80
N VAL A 161 -26.36 4.16 5.18
CA VAL A 161 -26.87 4.63 6.46
C VAL A 161 -27.96 5.66 6.19
N ASP A 162 -29.05 5.59 6.95
CA ASP A 162 -30.09 6.62 6.91
C ASP A 162 -29.53 7.92 7.48
N ILE A 163 -29.32 8.90 6.60
CA ILE A 163 -28.71 10.18 6.94
C ILE A 163 -29.51 10.95 8.00
N ALA A 164 -30.84 10.81 8.02
CA ALA A 164 -31.71 11.53 8.96
C ALA A 164 -31.50 11.07 10.42
N ASN A 165 -31.10 9.81 10.59
CA ASN A 165 -30.94 9.15 11.89
C ASN A 165 -29.47 8.76 12.17
N ALA A 166 -28.53 9.17 11.32
CA ALA A 166 -27.14 8.78 11.43
C ALA A 166 -26.45 9.44 12.62
N HIS A 167 -26.05 8.62 13.59
CA HIS A 167 -25.08 8.97 14.62
C HIS A 167 -23.92 7.98 14.53
N LEU A 168 -22.80 8.40 13.94
CA LEU A 168 -21.64 7.54 13.72
C LEU A 168 -20.66 7.67 14.87
N SER A 169 -20.15 6.56 15.39
CA SER A 169 -18.95 6.59 16.23
C SER A 169 -17.70 6.70 15.35
N ILE A 170 -16.77 7.57 15.72
CA ILE A 170 -15.52 7.80 15.01
C ILE A 170 -14.36 7.33 15.88
N ASP A 171 -13.62 6.35 15.36
CA ASP A 171 -12.32 5.95 15.90
C ASP A 171 -11.20 6.78 15.24
N GLY A 172 -10.42 7.51 16.04
CA GLY A 172 -9.27 8.29 15.57
C GLY A 172 -8.10 7.45 15.06
N ASN A 173 -8.07 6.16 15.37
CA ASN A 173 -7.09 5.18 14.87
C ASN A 173 -7.63 4.30 13.75
N GLY A 174 -8.93 4.38 13.46
CA GLY A 174 -9.57 3.64 12.38
C GLY A 174 -9.12 4.12 11.00
N ASN A 175 -9.69 3.52 9.97
CA ASN A 175 -9.37 3.78 8.57
C ASN A 175 -10.65 3.81 7.68
N LEU A 176 -11.74 4.35 8.23
CA LEU A 176 -13.06 4.33 7.62
C LEU A 176 -13.32 5.56 6.73
N LEU A 177 -13.82 5.31 5.52
CA LEU A 177 -14.31 6.34 4.60
C LEU A 177 -15.83 6.41 4.60
N ALA A 178 -16.36 7.62 4.42
CA ALA A 178 -17.77 7.87 4.18
C ALA A 178 -18.00 8.71 2.94
N TYR A 179 -19.08 8.43 2.21
CA TYR A 179 -19.61 9.27 1.16
C TYR A 179 -20.91 9.90 1.62
N VAL A 180 -21.05 11.21 1.45
CA VAL A 180 -22.31 11.92 1.62
C VAL A 180 -22.58 12.82 0.42
N GLY A 181 -23.70 12.61 -0.27
CA GLY A 181 -24.04 13.36 -1.47
C GLY A 181 -25.13 12.71 -2.30
N SER A 182 -25.38 13.22 -3.51
CA SER A 182 -26.45 12.70 -4.38
C SER A 182 -26.32 11.20 -4.64
N GLY A 183 -27.42 10.46 -4.51
CA GLY A 183 -27.50 9.04 -4.87
C GLY A 183 -27.17 8.76 -6.35
N ARG A 184 -27.25 9.77 -7.23
CA ARG A 184 -26.89 9.66 -8.66
C ARG A 184 -25.41 9.38 -8.92
N ASN A 185 -24.55 9.61 -7.93
CA ASN A 185 -23.13 9.27 -8.03
C ASN A 185 -22.84 7.84 -7.56
N VAL A 186 -23.84 7.09 -7.09
CA VAL A 186 -23.70 5.74 -6.55
C VAL A 186 -24.24 4.72 -7.55
N PHE A 187 -23.36 3.86 -8.05
CA PHE A 187 -23.67 2.81 -9.02
C PHE A 187 -23.54 1.46 -8.31
N ILE A 188 -24.62 0.68 -8.25
CA ILE A 188 -24.67 -0.60 -7.54
C ILE A 188 -24.84 -1.74 -8.54
N ASN A 189 -23.99 -2.77 -8.42
CA ASN A 189 -24.07 -4.05 -9.13
C ASN A 189 -23.50 -5.15 -8.19
N ASN A 190 -22.64 -6.07 -8.68
CA ASN A 190 -21.89 -7.00 -7.82
C ASN A 190 -20.91 -6.30 -6.85
N GLY A 191 -20.61 -5.02 -7.09
CA GLY A 191 -19.96 -4.10 -6.16
C GLY A 191 -20.59 -2.72 -6.26
N VAL A 192 -20.03 -1.74 -5.54
CA VAL A 192 -20.51 -0.35 -5.56
C VAL A 192 -19.41 0.56 -6.08
N VAL A 193 -19.75 1.47 -7.00
CA VAL A 193 -18.85 2.53 -7.47
C VAL A 193 -19.46 3.87 -7.11
N ILE A 194 -18.67 4.75 -6.49
CA ILE A 194 -19.06 6.10 -6.12
C ILE A 194 -18.17 7.08 -6.88
N ALA A 195 -18.75 7.74 -7.88
CA ALA A 195 -18.02 8.61 -8.80
C ALA A 195 -18.93 9.73 -9.34
N GLY A 196 -18.45 10.97 -9.33
CA GLY A 196 -19.22 12.13 -9.78
C GLY A 196 -19.12 12.39 -11.29
N PRO A 197 -19.92 13.34 -11.83
CA PRO A 197 -19.94 13.75 -13.24
C PRO A 197 -18.60 14.31 -13.77
N GLU A 198 -17.69 14.73 -12.89
CA GLU A 198 -16.33 15.18 -13.23
C GLU A 198 -15.44 14.06 -13.80
N ILE A 199 -15.78 12.80 -13.54
CA ILE A 199 -15.14 11.64 -14.14
C ILE A 199 -15.90 11.30 -15.42
N ASP A 200 -15.19 11.01 -16.51
CA ASP A 200 -15.82 10.62 -17.77
C ASP A 200 -16.73 9.38 -17.59
N SER A 201 -17.89 9.37 -18.26
CA SER A 201 -18.84 8.26 -18.12
C SER A 201 -18.28 6.91 -18.57
N ALA A 202 -17.40 6.89 -19.58
CA ALA A 202 -16.77 5.67 -20.04
C ALA A 202 -15.75 5.15 -19.01
N ILE A 203 -15.08 6.03 -18.26
CA ILE A 203 -14.24 5.63 -17.12
C ILE A 203 -15.11 5.00 -16.03
N ARG A 204 -16.23 5.63 -15.66
CA ARG A 204 -17.15 5.08 -14.65
C ARG A 204 -17.66 3.70 -15.03
N GLU A 205 -18.05 3.52 -16.29
CA GLU A 205 -18.54 2.23 -16.79
C GLU A 205 -17.42 1.18 -16.87
N LYS A 206 -16.19 1.57 -17.23
CA LYS A 206 -15.03 0.68 -17.17
C LYS A 206 -14.79 0.18 -15.74
N VAL A 207 -14.71 1.08 -14.75
CA VAL A 207 -14.50 0.68 -13.34
C VAL A 207 -15.62 -0.25 -12.85
N LYS A 208 -16.87 0.06 -13.18
CA LYS A 208 -18.01 -0.82 -12.85
C LYS A 208 -17.87 -2.20 -13.49
N THR A 209 -17.49 -2.26 -14.76
CA THR A 209 -17.31 -3.50 -15.50
C THR A 209 -16.15 -4.32 -14.95
N ASP A 210 -15.00 -3.68 -14.68
CA ASP A 210 -13.81 -4.34 -14.14
C ASP A 210 -14.09 -4.90 -12.74
N LEU A 211 -14.75 -4.12 -11.88
CA LEU A 211 -15.16 -4.58 -10.55
C LEU A 211 -16.12 -5.76 -10.63
N ASP A 212 -17.11 -5.71 -11.52
CA ASP A 212 -18.08 -6.79 -11.72
C ASP A 212 -17.43 -8.13 -12.10
N ILE A 213 -16.47 -8.07 -13.02
CA ILE A 213 -15.68 -9.24 -13.44
C ILE A 213 -14.90 -9.79 -12.26
N VAL A 214 -14.17 -8.94 -11.55
CA VAL A 214 -13.31 -9.37 -10.43
C VAL A 214 -14.15 -10.02 -9.34
N VAL A 215 -15.26 -9.38 -8.92
CA VAL A 215 -16.14 -9.96 -7.89
C VAL A 215 -16.72 -11.30 -8.32
N THR A 216 -17.18 -11.40 -9.56
CA THR A 216 -17.75 -12.64 -10.10
C THR A 216 -16.70 -13.76 -10.13
N SER A 217 -15.53 -13.47 -10.72
CA SER A 217 -14.42 -14.41 -10.84
C SER A 217 -13.90 -14.88 -9.49
N LEU A 218 -13.66 -13.96 -8.56
CA LEU A 218 -13.12 -14.29 -7.25
C LEU A 218 -14.15 -14.99 -6.36
N THR A 219 -15.43 -14.59 -6.39
CA THR A 219 -16.48 -15.31 -5.64
C THR A 219 -16.59 -16.76 -6.11
N ALA A 220 -16.59 -16.98 -7.43
CA ALA A 220 -16.63 -18.33 -7.99
C ALA A 220 -15.36 -19.12 -7.66
N GLY A 221 -14.19 -18.48 -7.81
CA GLY A 221 -12.89 -19.09 -7.56
C GLY A 221 -12.67 -19.43 -6.09
N PHE A 222 -12.88 -18.51 -5.16
CA PHE A 222 -12.78 -18.76 -3.73
C PHE A 222 -13.95 -19.57 -3.15
N ARG A 223 -15.06 -19.71 -3.91
CA ARG A 223 -16.31 -20.32 -3.46
C ARG A 223 -16.89 -19.64 -2.21
N LYS A 224 -16.54 -18.37 -2.02
CA LYS A 224 -16.94 -17.53 -0.89
C LYS A 224 -16.94 -16.07 -1.36
N PRO A 225 -18.01 -15.30 -1.10
CA PRO A 225 -18.01 -13.86 -1.34
C PRO A 225 -17.07 -13.16 -0.34
N PRO A 226 -16.68 -11.90 -0.57
CA PRO A 226 -15.93 -11.12 0.40
C PRO A 226 -16.83 -10.80 1.61
N VAL A 227 -16.23 -10.48 2.77
CA VAL A 227 -16.99 -10.15 4.00
C VAL A 227 -17.88 -8.92 3.80
N THR A 228 -17.39 -7.96 3.03
CA THR A 228 -18.05 -6.69 2.74
C THR A 228 -18.19 -6.50 1.24
N THR A 229 -19.26 -5.84 0.81
CA THR A 229 -19.46 -5.52 -0.60
C THR A 229 -18.35 -4.56 -1.07
N PRO A 230 -17.55 -4.95 -2.07
CA PRO A 230 -16.48 -4.09 -2.60
C PRO A 230 -17.04 -2.74 -3.03
N THR A 231 -16.50 -1.66 -2.50
CA THR A 231 -16.99 -0.29 -2.77
C THR A 231 -15.85 0.62 -3.22
N ILE A 232 -15.87 1.09 -4.46
CA ILE A 232 -14.85 1.97 -5.02
C ILE A 232 -15.29 3.43 -4.92
N TYR A 233 -14.48 4.26 -4.27
CA TYR A 233 -14.64 5.71 -4.22
C TYR A 233 -13.65 6.33 -5.21
N ILE A 234 -14.13 7.11 -6.18
CA ILE A 234 -13.27 7.80 -7.13
C ILE A 234 -13.40 9.30 -6.93
N THR A 235 -12.28 9.96 -6.67
CA THR A 235 -12.19 11.42 -6.53
C THR A 235 -11.23 11.99 -7.56
N HIS A 236 -11.59 13.12 -8.16
CA HIS A 236 -10.77 13.77 -9.17
C HIS A 236 -10.66 15.27 -8.93
N ALA A 237 -9.44 15.79 -9.03
CA ALA A 237 -9.20 17.23 -9.04
C ALA A 237 -8.15 17.57 -10.10
N LEU A 238 -8.59 18.18 -11.20
CA LEU A 238 -7.68 18.61 -12.27
C LEU A 238 -6.78 19.77 -11.84
N LYS A 239 -7.31 20.70 -11.04
CA LYS A 239 -6.53 21.79 -10.43
C LYS A 239 -5.94 21.31 -9.12
N PHE A 240 -4.69 20.88 -9.14
CA PHE A 240 -3.95 20.40 -7.97
C PHE A 240 -2.48 20.81 -8.10
N SER A 241 -1.78 20.96 -6.97
CA SER A 241 -0.39 21.45 -6.98
C SER A 241 0.60 20.47 -7.62
N SER A 242 0.21 19.20 -7.77
CA SER A 242 1.01 18.15 -8.36
C SER A 242 0.17 17.24 -9.24
N LYS A 243 0.84 16.49 -10.12
CA LYS A 243 0.23 15.43 -10.92
C LYS A 243 0.50 14.09 -10.28
N GLY A 244 -0.52 13.25 -10.16
CA GLY A 244 -0.36 11.91 -9.63
C GLY A 244 -1.69 11.27 -9.30
N TRP A 245 -1.63 9.99 -8.98
CA TRP A 245 -2.77 9.25 -8.47
C TRP A 245 -2.38 8.45 -7.23
N LYS A 246 -3.38 8.09 -6.44
CA LYS A 246 -3.25 7.27 -5.24
C LYS A 246 -4.41 6.29 -5.17
N GLY A 247 -4.12 5.05 -4.82
CA GLY A 247 -5.10 3.97 -4.64
C GLY A 247 -4.79 3.18 -3.38
N GLY A 248 -5.81 2.57 -2.79
CA GLY A 248 -5.64 1.68 -1.66
C GLY A 248 -6.96 1.19 -1.09
N GLN A 249 -6.92 0.00 -0.49
CA GLN A 249 -7.99 -0.55 0.34
C GLN A 249 -8.05 0.14 1.71
N MET A 250 -9.28 0.29 2.19
CA MET A 250 -9.69 0.95 3.42
C MET A 250 -10.63 0.03 4.19
N GLU A 251 -10.93 0.37 5.44
CA GLU A 251 -11.85 -0.43 6.26
C GLU A 251 -13.23 -0.62 5.60
N ASP A 252 -13.91 -1.70 6.01
CA ASP A 252 -15.25 -2.05 5.53
C ASP A 252 -15.37 -2.23 4.00
N GLY A 253 -14.29 -2.65 3.35
CA GLY A 253 -14.30 -3.05 1.93
C GLY A 253 -14.30 -1.88 0.96
N VAL A 254 -13.90 -0.70 1.42
CA VAL A 254 -13.75 0.47 0.56
C VAL A 254 -12.41 0.45 -0.14
N ILE A 255 -12.40 0.73 -1.43
CA ILE A 255 -11.21 0.98 -2.24
C ILE A 255 -11.30 2.43 -2.67
N ALA A 256 -10.26 3.21 -2.49
CA ALA A 256 -10.34 4.63 -2.76
C ALA A 256 -9.26 5.07 -3.75
N LEU A 257 -9.72 5.58 -4.89
CA LEU A 257 -8.92 6.01 -6.03
C LEU A 257 -8.97 7.54 -6.14
N ARG A 258 -7.80 8.18 -6.09
CA ARG A 258 -7.65 9.64 -6.14
C ARG A 258 -6.80 10.02 -7.32
N PHE A 259 -7.36 10.78 -8.26
CA PHE A 259 -6.63 11.32 -9.41
C PHE A 259 -6.45 12.83 -9.25
N ARG A 260 -5.22 13.34 -9.35
CA ARG A 260 -4.87 14.74 -9.11
C ARG A 260 -3.99 15.29 -10.22
N GLY A 261 -4.32 16.46 -10.76
CA GLY A 261 -3.54 17.12 -11.82
C GLY A 261 -3.49 16.35 -13.16
N ILE A 262 -4.24 15.25 -13.28
CA ILE A 262 -4.25 14.36 -14.44
C ILE A 262 -5.60 14.51 -15.16
N PRO A 263 -5.64 14.75 -16.48
CA PRO A 263 -6.87 14.67 -17.25
C PRO A 263 -7.32 13.20 -17.33
N LEU A 264 -8.59 12.93 -16.99
CA LEU A 264 -9.14 11.58 -17.03
C LEU A 264 -9.80 11.32 -18.40
N ARG A 265 -9.04 10.72 -19.33
CA ARG A 265 -9.51 10.44 -20.69
C ARG A 265 -9.30 8.97 -21.05
N MET A 266 -10.34 8.32 -21.58
CA MET A 266 -10.28 6.91 -21.98
C MET A 266 -9.33 6.63 -23.15
N ASP A 267 -8.97 7.64 -23.93
CA ASP A 267 -8.01 7.51 -25.04
C ASP A 267 -6.54 7.49 -24.57
N ASP A 268 -6.29 7.68 -23.27
CA ASP A 268 -4.98 7.51 -22.65
C ASP A 268 -4.80 6.01 -22.24
N PRO A 269 -3.92 5.25 -22.93
CA PRO A 269 -3.70 3.84 -22.60
C PRO A 269 -3.11 3.67 -21.19
N TRP A 270 -2.26 4.59 -20.75
CA TRP A 270 -1.66 4.51 -19.41
C TRP A 270 -2.73 4.62 -18.33
N LEU A 271 -3.66 5.57 -18.48
CA LEU A 271 -4.74 5.74 -17.51
C LEU A 271 -5.67 4.52 -17.49
N THR A 272 -6.04 4.00 -18.66
CA THR A 272 -6.93 2.84 -18.78
C THR A 272 -6.32 1.62 -18.10
N THR A 273 -5.03 1.35 -18.35
CA THR A 273 -4.29 0.25 -17.69
C THR A 273 -4.16 0.47 -16.19
N THR A 274 -3.87 1.71 -15.76
CA THR A 274 -3.72 2.08 -14.34
C THR A 274 -5.01 1.89 -13.56
N ILE A 275 -6.15 2.34 -14.12
CA ILE A 275 -7.47 2.18 -13.49
C ILE A 275 -7.80 0.70 -13.35
N GLU A 276 -7.64 -0.07 -14.43
CA GLU A 276 -7.92 -1.49 -14.40
C GLU A 276 -7.05 -2.22 -13.37
N GLU A 277 -5.77 -1.84 -13.26
CA GLU A 277 -4.80 -2.45 -12.33
C GLU A 277 -5.18 -2.17 -10.89
N ALA A 278 -5.49 -0.91 -10.59
CA ALA A 278 -5.91 -0.51 -9.26
C ALA A 278 -7.25 -1.17 -8.86
N VAL A 279 -8.22 -1.25 -9.78
CA VAL A 279 -9.51 -1.88 -9.51
C VAL A 279 -9.33 -3.37 -9.22
N THR A 280 -8.56 -4.09 -10.05
CA THR A 280 -8.38 -5.54 -9.90
C THR A 280 -7.53 -5.87 -8.67
N HIS A 281 -6.38 -5.21 -8.50
CA HIS A 281 -5.46 -5.43 -7.39
C HIS A 281 -6.16 -5.17 -6.05
N GLU A 282 -6.73 -3.98 -5.86
CA GLU A 282 -7.32 -3.60 -4.57
C GLU A 282 -8.57 -4.43 -4.24
N SER A 283 -9.30 -4.90 -5.25
CA SER A 283 -10.44 -5.79 -5.03
C SER A 283 -10.02 -7.17 -4.56
N ILE A 284 -8.87 -7.69 -5.00
CA ILE A 284 -8.36 -9.00 -4.57
C ILE A 284 -7.99 -8.99 -3.08
N HIS A 285 -7.53 -7.85 -2.53
CA HIS A 285 -7.28 -7.71 -1.10
C HIS A 285 -8.52 -8.02 -0.25
N LEU A 286 -9.74 -7.84 -0.78
CA LEU A 286 -10.97 -8.17 -0.05
C LEU A 286 -11.17 -9.68 0.16
N TRP A 287 -10.47 -10.51 -0.60
CA TRP A 287 -10.37 -11.96 -0.35
C TRP A 287 -9.10 -12.32 0.40
N ILE A 288 -7.93 -11.88 -0.06
CA ILE A 288 -6.64 -12.33 0.53
C ILE A 288 -6.36 -11.69 1.88
N GLY A 289 -6.82 -10.46 2.14
CA GLY A 289 -6.70 -9.76 3.43
C GLY A 289 -8.02 -9.55 4.16
N GLY A 290 -9.12 -9.49 3.41
CA GLY A 290 -10.45 -9.25 3.96
C GLY A 290 -11.11 -10.48 4.55
N LEU A 291 -10.84 -11.67 4.00
CA LEU A 291 -11.32 -12.93 4.60
C LEU A 291 -10.39 -13.43 5.71
N TYR A 292 -9.07 -13.25 5.54
CA TYR A 292 -8.06 -13.67 6.51
C TYR A 292 -6.97 -12.62 6.63
N LYS A 293 -6.51 -12.35 7.85
CA LYS A 293 -5.47 -11.36 8.14
C LYS A 293 -4.07 -11.98 8.07
N ASN A 294 -3.15 -11.35 7.34
CA ASN A 294 -1.73 -11.70 7.42
C ASN A 294 -1.14 -11.17 8.74
N THR A 295 -0.76 -12.07 9.65
CA THR A 295 -0.20 -11.70 10.96
C THR A 295 1.22 -11.14 10.90
N ARG A 296 1.89 -11.29 9.76
CA ARG A 296 3.23 -10.77 9.49
C ARG A 296 3.24 -9.77 8.36
N ASN A 297 2.13 -9.03 8.15
CA ASN A 297 2.03 -8.10 7.04
C ASN A 297 3.06 -6.98 7.11
N GLU A 298 3.43 -6.56 8.32
CA GLU A 298 4.44 -5.52 8.51
C GLU A 298 5.84 -6.03 8.12
N GLU A 299 6.19 -7.28 8.40
CA GLU A 299 7.52 -7.81 8.13
C GLU A 299 7.65 -8.50 6.77
N GLU A 300 6.61 -9.22 6.36
CA GLU A 300 6.60 -10.17 5.24
C GLU A 300 5.27 -10.09 4.46
N SER A 301 5.02 -8.92 3.89
CA SER A 301 3.85 -8.65 3.03
C SER A 301 3.85 -9.43 1.70
N TRP A 302 4.95 -10.11 1.33
CA TRP A 302 5.12 -10.70 0.00
C TRP A 302 4.05 -11.73 -0.37
N ALA A 303 3.61 -12.59 0.56
CA ALA A 303 2.58 -13.57 0.27
C ALA A 303 1.23 -12.90 -0.01
N HIS A 304 0.97 -11.79 0.71
CA HIS A 304 -0.23 -10.98 0.58
C HIS A 304 -0.21 -10.15 -0.72
N GLU A 305 0.74 -9.24 -0.85
CA GLU A 305 0.86 -8.27 -1.95
C GLU A 305 1.21 -8.94 -3.28
N GLY A 306 2.18 -9.86 -3.27
CA GLY A 306 2.65 -10.50 -4.49
C GLY A 306 1.66 -11.51 -5.06
N THR A 307 0.87 -12.20 -4.22
CA THR A 307 -0.22 -13.02 -4.76
C THR A 307 -1.37 -12.17 -5.27
N THR A 308 -1.67 -11.06 -4.60
CA THR A 308 -2.66 -10.10 -5.06
C THR A 308 -2.28 -9.58 -6.45
N GLU A 309 -1.02 -9.18 -6.65
CA GLU A 309 -0.49 -8.79 -7.96
C GLU A 309 -0.59 -9.93 -8.99
N TYR A 310 -0.20 -11.15 -8.61
CA TYR A 310 -0.26 -12.30 -9.50
C TYR A 310 -1.67 -12.63 -9.99
N ILE A 311 -2.65 -12.63 -9.09
CA ILE A 311 -4.06 -12.88 -9.44
C ILE A 311 -4.61 -11.71 -10.28
N SER A 312 -4.22 -10.47 -9.95
CA SER A 312 -4.62 -9.27 -10.70
C SER A 312 -4.20 -9.39 -12.17
N ASP A 313 -2.95 -9.73 -12.42
CA ASP A 313 -2.41 -9.91 -13.77
C ASP A 313 -3.02 -11.11 -14.48
N ARG A 314 -3.29 -12.21 -13.76
CA ARG A 314 -3.99 -13.37 -14.30
C ARG A 314 -5.44 -13.10 -14.72
N LEU A 315 -6.09 -12.11 -14.13
CA LEU A 315 -7.44 -11.69 -14.51
C LEU A 315 -7.45 -10.72 -15.69
N ARG A 316 -6.42 -9.87 -15.78
CA ARG A 316 -6.30 -8.78 -16.77
C ARG A 316 -5.71 -9.23 -18.10
N PHE A 317 -4.66 -10.04 -18.05
CA PHE A 317 -3.85 -10.33 -19.23
C PHE A 317 -4.22 -11.66 -19.90
N ASN A 318 -4.16 -11.67 -21.22
CA ASN A 318 -4.15 -12.92 -21.99
C ASN A 318 -2.77 -13.61 -21.89
N GLY A 319 -2.62 -14.83 -22.43
CA GLY A 319 -1.41 -15.64 -22.25
C GLY A 319 -0.09 -14.95 -22.64
N ASP A 320 -0.03 -14.25 -23.78
CA ASP A 320 1.21 -13.60 -24.25
C ASP A 320 1.52 -12.32 -23.46
N ALA A 321 0.50 -11.52 -23.16
CA ALA A 321 0.64 -10.34 -22.31
C ALA A 321 1.06 -10.74 -20.89
N PHE A 322 0.43 -11.77 -20.33
CA PHE A 322 0.75 -12.30 -19.00
C PHE A 322 2.18 -12.85 -18.94
N ARG A 323 2.61 -13.61 -19.96
CA ARG A 323 4.00 -14.09 -20.06
C ARG A 323 5.00 -12.92 -20.07
N THR A 324 4.68 -11.87 -20.81
CA THR A 324 5.54 -10.68 -20.92
C THR A 324 5.63 -9.95 -19.58
N GLU A 325 4.51 -9.75 -18.88
CA GLU A 325 4.52 -9.15 -17.55
C GLU A 325 5.24 -10.05 -16.54
N ALA A 326 4.95 -11.35 -16.52
CA ALA A 326 5.62 -12.31 -15.66
C ALA A 326 7.15 -12.28 -15.84
N GLN A 327 7.63 -12.18 -17.09
CA GLN A 327 9.05 -12.00 -17.37
C GLN A 327 9.61 -10.73 -16.72
N GLN A 328 8.92 -9.59 -16.87
CA GLN A 328 9.37 -8.34 -16.28
C GLN A 328 9.37 -8.42 -14.75
N THR A 329 8.32 -8.98 -14.15
CA THR A 329 8.18 -9.18 -12.70
C THR A 329 9.27 -10.09 -12.14
N VAL A 330 9.56 -11.22 -12.79
CA VAL A 330 10.66 -12.11 -12.37
C VAL A 330 12.00 -11.38 -12.43
N ASN A 331 12.30 -10.64 -13.50
CA ASN A 331 13.53 -9.86 -13.60
C ASN A 331 13.65 -8.80 -12.49
N ARG A 332 12.54 -8.14 -12.14
CA ARG A 332 12.50 -7.20 -11.00
C ARG A 332 12.76 -7.90 -9.67
N CYS A 333 12.18 -9.09 -9.45
CA CYS A 333 12.44 -9.89 -8.25
C CYS A 333 13.90 -10.33 -8.15
N LEU A 334 14.48 -10.87 -9.23
CA LEU A 334 15.89 -11.29 -9.25
C LEU A 334 16.82 -10.13 -8.91
N ASN A 335 16.56 -8.94 -9.47
CA ASN A 335 17.34 -7.74 -9.17
C ASN A 335 17.25 -7.31 -7.68
N PHE A 336 16.11 -7.58 -7.04
CA PHE A 336 15.94 -7.37 -5.61
C PHE A 336 16.67 -8.41 -4.78
N LEU A 337 16.47 -9.70 -5.06
CA LEU A 337 16.99 -10.81 -4.25
C LEU A 337 18.51 -10.87 -4.21
N ALA A 338 19.17 -10.38 -5.25
CA ALA A 338 20.62 -10.30 -5.24
C ALA A 338 21.16 -9.33 -4.15
N ASN A 339 20.32 -8.59 -3.41
CA ASN A 339 20.71 -7.77 -2.24
C ASN A 339 20.34 -8.42 -0.90
N ARG A 340 19.32 -9.28 -0.86
CA ARG A 340 18.78 -9.85 0.39
C ARG A 340 17.82 -11.01 0.11
N PRO A 341 17.76 -12.00 1.02
CA PRO A 341 16.78 -13.07 0.95
C PRO A 341 15.34 -12.56 1.18
N LEU A 342 14.35 -13.35 0.76
CA LEU A 342 12.92 -13.07 0.96
C LEU A 342 12.41 -13.56 2.33
N ASP A 343 13.21 -14.31 3.08
CA ASP A 343 12.84 -14.89 4.38
C ASP A 343 12.81 -13.89 5.55
N GLY A 344 13.01 -12.60 5.27
CA GLY A 344 13.02 -11.53 6.28
C GLY A 344 14.27 -11.50 7.17
N SER A 345 15.24 -12.41 6.99
CA SER A 345 16.43 -12.51 7.84
C SER A 345 17.35 -11.29 7.76
N GLN A 346 17.23 -10.47 6.71
CA GLN A 346 17.98 -9.22 6.51
C GLN A 346 17.07 -7.98 6.50
N GLY A 347 15.97 -8.04 7.23
CA GLY A 347 15.00 -6.96 7.39
C GLY A 347 13.72 -7.17 6.58
N TYR A 348 12.79 -6.23 6.71
CA TYR A 348 11.43 -6.38 6.18
C TYR A 348 11.39 -6.50 4.66
N VAL A 349 10.53 -7.39 4.18
CA VAL A 349 10.17 -7.55 2.77
C VAL A 349 8.92 -6.71 2.50
N GLN A 350 9.16 -5.46 2.16
CA GLN A 350 8.15 -4.44 1.92
C GLN A 350 8.34 -3.72 0.58
N GLY A 351 7.33 -2.94 0.21
CA GLY A 351 7.33 -2.16 -1.02
C GLY A 351 7.44 -3.07 -2.22
N ARG A 352 8.02 -2.57 -3.31
CA ARG A 352 7.99 -3.26 -4.62
C ARG A 352 8.51 -4.71 -4.61
N ALA A 353 9.40 -5.04 -3.69
CA ALA A 353 9.92 -6.40 -3.54
C ALA A 353 8.87 -7.42 -3.12
N ALA A 354 7.97 -7.03 -2.21
CA ALA A 354 6.88 -7.88 -1.76
C ALA A 354 5.98 -8.28 -2.94
N TYR A 355 5.65 -7.31 -3.79
CA TYR A 355 4.89 -7.52 -5.03
C TYR A 355 5.63 -8.44 -6.00
N ASP A 356 6.83 -8.05 -6.44
CA ASP A 356 7.51 -8.75 -7.54
C ASP A 356 7.96 -10.17 -7.15
N CYS A 357 8.48 -10.36 -5.93
CA CYS A 357 8.94 -11.68 -5.50
C CYS A 357 7.81 -12.58 -5.00
N GLY A 358 6.79 -12.02 -4.35
CA GLY A 358 5.60 -12.79 -4.02
C GLY A 358 4.85 -13.24 -5.29
N PHE A 359 4.79 -12.40 -6.32
CA PHE A 359 4.26 -12.80 -7.64
C PHE A 359 5.03 -13.99 -8.19
N THR A 360 6.37 -13.93 -8.16
CA THR A 360 7.23 -14.99 -8.70
C THR A 360 7.01 -16.32 -7.99
N LEU A 361 6.87 -16.29 -6.66
CA LEU A 361 6.55 -17.50 -5.88
C LEU A 361 5.14 -18.00 -6.15
N SER A 362 4.16 -17.13 -6.34
CA SER A 362 2.77 -17.52 -6.66
C SER A 362 2.65 -18.13 -8.06
N LEU A 363 3.40 -17.62 -9.05
CA LEU A 363 3.55 -18.26 -10.35
C LEU A 363 4.12 -19.67 -10.22
N ALA A 364 5.21 -19.83 -9.49
CA ALA A 364 5.83 -21.14 -9.28
C ALA A 364 4.90 -22.12 -8.52
N ALA A 365 4.19 -21.64 -7.50
CA ALA A 365 3.25 -22.42 -6.72
C ALA A 365 2.11 -22.97 -7.58
N GLU A 366 1.50 -22.14 -8.42
CA GLU A 366 0.44 -22.59 -9.32
C GLU A 366 0.97 -23.56 -10.38
N LEU A 367 2.09 -23.26 -11.03
CA LEU A 367 2.64 -24.13 -12.07
C LEU A 367 2.97 -25.53 -11.52
N ALA A 368 3.63 -25.61 -10.37
CA ALA A 368 3.92 -26.89 -9.72
C ALA A 368 2.64 -27.62 -9.28
N SER A 369 1.67 -26.89 -8.71
CA SER A 369 0.37 -27.45 -8.32
C SER A 369 -0.39 -28.03 -9.52
N LEU A 370 -0.41 -27.34 -10.66
CA LEU A 370 -1.05 -27.80 -11.89
C LEU A 370 -0.40 -29.07 -12.45
N GLN A 371 0.93 -29.17 -12.43
CA GLN A 371 1.63 -30.39 -12.86
C GLN A 371 1.23 -31.62 -12.04
N ASN A 372 0.96 -31.43 -10.74
CA ASN A 372 0.53 -32.49 -9.84
C ASN A 372 -1.00 -32.69 -9.81
N GLY A 373 -1.77 -31.97 -10.64
CA GLY A 373 -3.24 -32.06 -10.66
C GLY A 373 -3.92 -31.44 -9.44
N ASN A 374 -3.21 -30.63 -8.65
CA ASN A 374 -3.70 -30.02 -7.42
C ASN A 374 -4.45 -28.70 -7.65
N GLY A 375 -4.40 -28.12 -8.85
CA GLY A 375 -5.24 -27.02 -9.30
C GLY A 375 -4.57 -25.65 -9.29
N ASP A 376 -5.36 -24.60 -9.50
CA ASP A 376 -4.89 -23.21 -9.67
C ASP A 376 -4.55 -22.49 -8.35
N ILE A 377 -4.08 -21.25 -8.46
CA ILE A 377 -3.73 -20.39 -7.32
C ILE A 377 -4.90 -20.14 -6.37
N LEU A 378 -6.14 -20.03 -6.87
CA LEU A 378 -7.31 -19.80 -6.02
C LEU A 378 -7.61 -21.04 -5.19
N LYS A 379 -7.41 -22.24 -5.75
CA LYS A 379 -7.49 -23.50 -4.98
C LYS A 379 -6.40 -23.58 -3.90
N LEU A 380 -5.18 -23.13 -4.18
CA LEU A 380 -4.13 -23.07 -3.17
C LEU A 380 -4.54 -22.17 -2.00
N TRP A 381 -5.03 -20.96 -2.26
CA TRP A 381 -5.45 -20.06 -1.19
C TRP A 381 -6.66 -20.55 -0.40
N ARG A 382 -7.62 -21.23 -1.04
CA ARG A 382 -8.69 -21.92 -0.29
C ARG A 382 -8.12 -22.94 0.69
N SER A 383 -7.05 -23.65 0.32
CA SER A 383 -6.37 -24.58 1.23
C SER A 383 -5.61 -23.87 2.34
N VAL A 384 -5.03 -22.69 2.10
CA VAL A 384 -4.42 -21.85 3.16
C VAL A 384 -5.46 -21.45 4.19
N PHE A 385 -6.59 -20.94 3.74
CA PHE A 385 -7.70 -20.52 4.60
C PHE A 385 -8.32 -21.67 5.39
N ALA A 386 -8.27 -22.90 4.87
CA ALA A 386 -8.75 -24.08 5.57
C ALA A 386 -7.81 -24.57 6.70
N LEU A 387 -6.59 -24.00 6.84
CA LEU A 387 -5.66 -24.39 7.91
C LEU A 387 -6.00 -23.78 9.27
N ASP A 388 -6.69 -22.64 9.30
CA ASP A 388 -6.96 -21.89 10.53
C ASP A 388 -8.25 -21.07 10.44
N ASP A 389 -9.39 -21.72 10.65
CA ASP A 389 -10.71 -21.10 10.55
C ASP A 389 -11.14 -20.40 11.85
N GLU A 390 -10.43 -20.59 12.97
CA GLU A 390 -10.84 -20.05 14.28
C GLU A 390 -10.56 -18.54 14.39
N ASP A 391 -9.38 -18.08 13.96
CA ASP A 391 -8.97 -16.68 14.10
C ASP A 391 -9.03 -15.88 12.78
N SER A 392 -9.32 -16.55 11.65
CA SER A 392 -9.26 -15.94 10.31
C SER A 392 -7.90 -15.27 10.04
N GLU A 393 -6.81 -15.97 10.35
CA GLU A 393 -5.44 -15.47 10.20
C GLU A 393 -4.61 -16.39 9.29
N TYR A 394 -3.56 -15.84 8.68
CA TYR A 394 -2.55 -16.63 8.00
C TYR A 394 -1.16 -15.98 8.09
N THR A 395 -0.15 -16.77 7.72
CA THR A 395 1.25 -16.38 7.63
C THR A 395 1.80 -16.75 6.24
N PRO A 396 2.87 -16.08 5.77
CA PRO A 396 3.57 -16.50 4.56
C PRO A 396 4.04 -17.96 4.60
N GLN A 397 4.41 -18.48 5.78
CA GLN A 397 4.80 -19.88 5.95
C GLN A 397 3.64 -20.86 5.72
N GLN A 398 2.41 -20.53 6.12
CA GLN A 398 1.25 -21.36 5.81
C GLN A 398 1.00 -21.44 4.30
N PHE A 399 1.17 -20.33 3.56
CA PHE A 399 1.13 -20.36 2.09
C PHE A 399 2.21 -21.29 1.51
N LEU A 400 3.46 -21.17 1.97
CA LEU A 400 4.55 -22.04 1.53
C LEU A 400 4.24 -23.52 1.79
N ASN A 401 3.77 -23.87 2.99
CA ASN A 401 3.45 -25.26 3.33
C ASN A 401 2.36 -25.84 2.41
N VAL A 402 1.31 -25.07 2.11
CA VAL A 402 0.25 -25.50 1.19
C VAL A 402 0.78 -25.67 -0.23
N ALA A 403 1.59 -24.72 -0.70
CA ALA A 403 2.20 -24.78 -2.02
C ALA A 403 3.21 -25.93 -2.13
N GLU A 404 3.92 -26.30 -1.07
CA GLU A 404 4.80 -27.48 -1.02
C GLU A 404 4.01 -28.78 -1.06
N ILE A 405 2.90 -28.88 -0.32
CA ILE A 405 2.02 -30.06 -0.38
C ILE A 405 1.44 -30.23 -1.79
N ALA A 406 1.02 -29.14 -2.43
CA ALA A 406 0.41 -29.18 -3.75
C ALA A 406 1.44 -29.36 -4.88
N GLY A 407 2.57 -28.66 -4.81
CA GLY A 407 3.61 -28.62 -5.84
C GLY A 407 4.72 -29.66 -5.67
N GLY A 408 4.81 -30.29 -4.51
CA GLY A 408 5.83 -31.30 -4.21
C GLY A 408 7.26 -30.74 -4.26
N THR A 409 8.21 -31.63 -4.57
CA THR A 409 9.65 -31.29 -4.58
C THR A 409 10.01 -30.19 -5.56
N ILE A 410 9.29 -30.06 -6.68
CA ILE A 410 9.53 -29.02 -7.69
C ILE A 410 9.35 -27.63 -7.06
N PHE A 411 8.23 -27.41 -6.36
CA PHE A 411 8.00 -26.13 -5.69
C PHE A 411 8.98 -25.93 -4.53
N THR A 412 9.20 -26.94 -3.69
CA THR A 412 10.13 -26.83 -2.54
C THR A 412 11.55 -26.42 -2.98
N GLN A 413 12.05 -27.00 -4.07
CA GLN A 413 13.36 -26.64 -4.62
C GLN A 413 13.36 -25.20 -5.13
N PHE A 414 12.35 -24.83 -5.92
CA PHE A 414 12.22 -23.47 -6.46
C PHE A 414 12.11 -22.42 -5.35
N SER A 415 11.22 -22.61 -4.38
CA SER A 415 10.98 -21.65 -3.30
C SER A 415 12.22 -21.50 -2.42
N SER A 416 12.95 -22.59 -2.14
CA SER A 416 14.17 -22.53 -1.32
C SER A 416 15.26 -21.65 -1.92
N GLN A 417 15.39 -21.63 -3.26
CA GLN A 417 16.34 -20.80 -3.99
C GLN A 417 16.02 -19.30 -3.84
N PHE A 418 14.74 -18.93 -3.81
CA PHE A 418 14.29 -17.54 -3.69
C PHE A 418 14.22 -17.07 -2.23
N LEU A 419 13.94 -17.97 -1.28
CA LEU A 419 13.85 -17.65 0.14
C LEU A 419 15.23 -17.50 0.79
N LYS A 420 16.20 -18.36 0.44
CA LYS A 420 17.46 -18.49 1.19
C LYS A 420 18.68 -17.90 0.50
N THR A 421 18.63 -17.61 -0.81
CA THR A 421 19.84 -17.24 -1.54
C THR A 421 19.90 -15.75 -1.85
N SER A 422 20.95 -15.08 -1.37
CA SER A 422 21.24 -13.67 -1.61
C SER A 422 22.37 -13.43 -2.63
N GLU A 423 23.00 -14.48 -3.18
CA GLU A 423 24.22 -14.36 -4.00
C GLU A 423 24.26 -15.27 -5.24
N ARG A 424 25.31 -15.08 -6.06
CA ARG A 424 25.57 -15.67 -7.39
C ARG A 424 25.32 -17.18 -7.51
N GLN A 425 25.57 -17.96 -6.45
CA GLN A 425 25.30 -19.41 -6.42
C GLN A 425 23.80 -19.71 -6.59
N GLY A 426 22.92 -18.79 -6.20
CA GLY A 426 21.48 -18.90 -6.37
C GLY A 426 20.99 -18.78 -7.80
N TRP A 427 21.84 -18.41 -8.77
CA TRP A 427 21.39 -18.21 -10.16
C TRP A 427 21.86 -19.31 -11.11
N GLU A 428 22.81 -20.16 -10.69
CA GLU A 428 23.44 -21.18 -11.55
C GLU A 428 22.41 -22.19 -12.11
N ASN A 429 21.39 -22.52 -11.31
CA ASN A 429 20.35 -23.47 -11.69
C ASN A 429 19.01 -22.79 -12.04
N LEU A 430 18.99 -21.45 -12.22
CA LEU A 430 17.75 -20.71 -12.44
C LEU A 430 16.97 -21.22 -13.66
N ALA A 431 17.67 -21.52 -14.76
CA ALA A 431 17.05 -22.05 -15.96
C ALA A 431 16.44 -23.45 -15.73
N GLU A 432 17.14 -24.31 -14.99
CA GLU A 432 16.67 -25.65 -14.64
C GLU A 432 15.44 -25.58 -13.72
N SER A 433 15.46 -24.73 -12.70
CA SER A 433 14.34 -24.53 -11.77
C SER A 433 13.07 -24.07 -12.49
N PHE A 434 13.17 -23.14 -13.45
CA PHE A 434 12.03 -22.74 -14.29
C PHE A 434 11.61 -23.86 -15.26
N SER A 435 12.55 -24.58 -15.84
CA SER A 435 12.25 -25.69 -16.75
C SER A 435 11.52 -26.83 -16.03
N ALA A 436 11.84 -27.10 -14.77
CA ALA A 436 11.11 -28.05 -13.92
C ALA A 436 9.65 -27.64 -13.69
N LEU A 437 9.35 -26.33 -13.68
CA LEU A 437 7.98 -25.79 -13.68
C LEU A 437 7.30 -25.83 -15.06
N GLY A 438 7.98 -26.34 -16.10
CA GLY A 438 7.49 -26.38 -17.47
C GLY A 438 7.63 -25.05 -18.22
N VAL A 439 8.36 -24.08 -17.66
CA VAL A 439 8.61 -22.78 -18.26
C VAL A 439 9.83 -22.86 -19.17
N SER A 440 9.69 -22.45 -20.44
CA SER A 440 10.84 -22.28 -21.31
C SER A 440 11.49 -20.93 -21.04
N VAL A 441 12.75 -20.95 -20.65
CA VAL A 441 13.50 -19.76 -20.26
C VAL A 441 14.84 -19.69 -20.99
N GLU A 442 15.20 -18.48 -21.41
CA GLU A 442 16.54 -18.17 -21.90
C GLU A 442 17.20 -17.20 -20.92
N LEU A 443 18.43 -17.54 -20.49
CA LEU A 443 19.22 -16.64 -19.67
C LEU A 443 19.96 -15.65 -20.57
N GLY A 444 19.68 -14.38 -20.36
CA GLY A 444 20.35 -13.27 -21.03
C GLY A 444 21.46 -12.67 -20.17
N SER A 445 22.27 -11.82 -20.80
CA SER A 445 23.27 -11.04 -20.10
C SER A 445 22.62 -9.93 -19.28
N ALA A 446 23.16 -9.66 -18.09
CA ALA A 446 22.85 -8.46 -17.31
C ALA A 446 22.99 -7.16 -18.13
N LYS A 447 23.80 -7.18 -19.20
CA LYS A 447 23.95 -6.05 -20.13
C LYS A 447 22.67 -5.63 -20.85
N SER A 448 21.66 -6.51 -20.90
CA SER A 448 20.36 -6.22 -21.50
C SER A 448 19.37 -5.57 -20.53
N MET A 449 19.72 -5.39 -19.26
CA MET A 449 18.85 -4.72 -18.30
C MET A 449 18.67 -3.24 -18.65
N GLY A 450 17.42 -2.78 -18.57
CA GLY A 450 17.11 -1.36 -18.70
C GLY A 450 17.72 -0.53 -17.55
N HIS A 451 18.04 0.73 -17.85
CA HIS A 451 18.70 1.65 -16.93
C HIS A 451 18.04 1.76 -15.55
N LYS A 452 16.71 1.70 -15.47
CA LYS A 452 15.96 1.75 -14.19
C LYS A 452 16.30 0.60 -13.25
N LEU A 453 16.41 -0.63 -13.76
CA LEU A 453 16.74 -1.80 -12.94
C LEU A 453 18.20 -1.75 -12.48
N VAL A 454 19.09 -1.35 -13.39
CA VAL A 454 20.52 -1.19 -13.09
C VAL A 454 20.76 -0.09 -12.08
N ALA A 455 20.13 1.09 -12.23
CA ALA A 455 20.24 2.19 -11.28
C ALA A 455 19.73 1.80 -9.90
N LYS A 456 18.59 1.10 -9.82
CA LYS A 456 18.04 0.59 -8.55
C LYS A 456 19.00 -0.30 -7.80
N ARG A 457 19.89 -1.00 -8.51
CA ARG A 457 20.86 -1.91 -7.91
C ARG A 457 21.84 -1.21 -6.98
N TRP A 458 22.32 -0.03 -7.36
CA TRP A 458 23.38 0.67 -6.65
C TRP A 458 22.92 1.98 -6.00
N LEU A 459 21.98 2.70 -6.62
CA LEU A 459 21.54 4.02 -6.15
C LEU A 459 20.71 3.91 -4.88
N SER A 460 19.80 2.93 -4.78
CA SER A 460 18.99 2.73 -3.57
C SER A 460 19.85 2.40 -2.33
N PRO A 461 20.77 1.41 -2.38
CA PRO A 461 21.68 1.17 -1.26
C PRO A 461 22.58 2.37 -0.95
N LEU A 462 23.08 3.08 -1.98
CA LEU A 462 23.95 4.24 -1.79
C LEU A 462 23.21 5.34 -1.02
N LEU A 463 22.03 5.73 -1.47
CA LEU A 463 21.20 6.71 -0.76
C LEU A 463 20.86 6.23 0.65
N GLY A 464 20.55 4.94 0.83
CA GLY A 464 20.33 4.36 2.16
C GLY A 464 21.52 4.49 3.12
N SER A 465 22.75 4.53 2.61
CA SER A 465 23.96 4.73 3.41
C SER A 465 24.29 6.21 3.66
N LEU A 466 23.80 7.12 2.82
CA LEU A 466 24.10 8.56 2.89
C LEU A 466 23.02 9.37 3.61
N CYS A 467 21.77 8.90 3.56
CA CYS A 467 20.61 9.66 3.99
C CYS A 467 20.15 9.32 5.41
N THR A 468 19.68 10.33 6.14
CA THR A 468 18.95 10.17 7.40
C THR A 468 17.45 10.33 7.16
N GLY A 469 16.63 9.31 7.44
CA GLY A 469 15.19 9.36 7.19
C GLY A 469 14.79 8.92 5.76
N SER A 470 13.68 9.46 5.24
CA SER A 470 13.13 9.02 3.95
C SER A 470 13.93 9.54 2.75
N TYR A 471 14.13 8.71 1.74
CA TYR A 471 14.81 9.09 0.50
C TYR A 471 14.19 8.34 -0.68
N GLY A 472 14.46 8.83 -1.89
CA GLY A 472 14.03 8.19 -3.12
C GLY A 472 14.74 8.76 -4.35
N TYR A 473 14.27 8.35 -5.51
CA TYR A 473 14.58 9.00 -6.77
C TYR A 473 13.49 8.66 -7.78
N TYR A 474 13.35 9.52 -8.78
CA TYR A 474 12.51 9.28 -9.94
C TYR A 474 13.34 9.51 -11.20
N SER A 475 12.92 8.91 -12.31
CA SER A 475 13.61 9.04 -13.59
C SER A 475 12.63 9.28 -14.71
N ASN A 476 13.07 10.05 -15.68
CA ASN A 476 12.45 10.14 -17.00
C ASN A 476 13.43 9.56 -18.04
N GLN A 477 13.29 9.92 -19.31
CA GLN A 477 14.16 9.43 -20.38
C GLN A 477 15.52 10.14 -20.42
N ASP A 478 15.69 11.24 -19.67
CA ASP A 478 16.83 12.15 -19.79
C ASP A 478 17.65 12.26 -18.50
N LEU A 479 17.03 12.08 -17.33
CA LEU A 479 17.67 12.27 -16.03
C LEU A 479 17.05 11.43 -14.91
N TYR A 480 17.77 11.44 -13.78
CA TYR A 480 17.27 11.04 -12.47
C TYR A 480 17.18 12.28 -11.57
N THR A 481 16.08 12.44 -10.85
CA THR A 481 16.00 13.41 -9.76
C THR A 481 16.05 12.64 -8.45
N LEU A 482 17.00 12.99 -7.59
CA LEU A 482 17.12 12.37 -6.27
C LEU A 482 16.14 13.07 -5.33
N ASP A 483 15.33 12.33 -4.57
CA ASP A 483 14.43 12.88 -3.53
C ASP A 483 15.14 12.74 -2.19
N THR A 484 16.00 13.70 -1.90
CA THR A 484 16.99 13.69 -0.82
C THR A 484 16.78 14.85 0.15
N GLN A 485 16.22 15.96 -0.30
CA GLN A 485 16.01 17.20 0.44
C GLN A 485 17.30 17.57 1.17
N GLU A 486 17.26 17.90 2.47
CA GLU A 486 18.47 18.18 3.28
C GLU A 486 19.01 16.94 4.01
N ARG A 487 18.52 15.74 3.67
CA ARG A 487 18.71 14.53 4.50
C ARG A 487 19.96 13.71 4.16
N CYS A 488 20.60 13.98 3.02
CA CYS A 488 21.64 13.13 2.45
C CYS A 488 23.01 13.80 2.35
N GLY A 489 23.28 14.71 3.29
CA GLY A 489 24.48 15.55 3.29
C GLY A 489 24.44 16.66 2.24
N THR A 490 25.37 17.60 2.34
CA THR A 490 25.41 18.81 1.49
C THR A 490 25.69 18.50 0.02
N ALA A 491 26.36 17.39 -0.28
CA ALA A 491 26.68 16.98 -1.64
C ALA A 491 25.45 16.61 -2.48
N LEU A 492 24.40 16.09 -1.84
CA LEU A 492 23.16 15.65 -2.48
C LEU A 492 21.94 16.41 -1.96
N ALA A 493 22.14 17.62 -1.43
CA ALA A 493 21.04 18.41 -0.89
C ALA A 493 20.15 18.99 -2.00
N ASN A 494 18.90 19.34 -1.67
CA ASN A 494 17.95 20.04 -2.55
C ASN A 494 17.54 19.30 -3.82
N ASP A 495 17.37 17.99 -3.71
CA ASP A 495 16.80 17.13 -4.77
C ASP A 495 17.48 17.26 -6.15
N PRO A 496 18.79 17.01 -6.26
CA PRO A 496 19.54 17.29 -7.48
C PRO A 496 19.05 16.44 -8.67
N GLU A 497 19.01 17.07 -9.84
CA GLU A 497 18.80 16.41 -11.12
C GLU A 497 20.14 15.96 -11.71
N VAL A 498 20.34 14.66 -11.82
CA VAL A 498 21.61 14.02 -12.18
C VAL A 498 21.49 13.21 -13.46
N VAL A 499 22.54 13.27 -14.28
CA VAL A 499 22.61 12.62 -15.60
C VAL A 499 23.78 11.64 -15.69
N THR A 500 24.87 11.88 -14.96
CA THR A 500 26.06 11.01 -14.96
C THR A 500 26.56 10.67 -13.56
N ILE A 501 27.36 9.60 -13.46
CA ILE A 501 28.20 9.28 -12.30
C ILE A 501 29.64 9.14 -12.77
N GLY A 502 30.50 10.03 -12.28
CA GLY A 502 31.79 10.27 -12.93
C GLY A 502 31.60 10.58 -14.43
N PRO A 503 32.30 9.88 -15.34
CA PRO A 503 32.21 10.14 -16.77
C PRO A 503 31.04 9.43 -17.48
N TYR A 504 30.24 8.62 -16.79
CA TYR A 504 29.28 7.71 -17.43
C TYR A 504 27.83 8.14 -17.19
N ASN A 505 27.03 8.10 -18.25
CA ASN A 505 25.61 8.46 -18.21
C ASN A 505 24.75 7.30 -17.68
N PHE A 506 23.83 7.60 -16.76
CA PHE A 506 22.96 6.61 -16.12
C PHE A 506 22.04 5.87 -17.08
N ILE A 507 21.67 6.52 -18.18
CA ILE A 507 20.59 6.11 -19.08
C ILE A 507 21.15 5.47 -20.34
N THR A 508 22.15 6.11 -20.97
CA THR A 508 22.74 5.60 -22.21
C THR A 508 23.75 4.48 -21.96
N ASP A 509 24.45 4.51 -20.83
CA ASP A 509 25.51 3.55 -20.50
C ASP A 509 25.34 2.94 -19.09
N PRO A 510 24.14 2.42 -18.74
CA PRO A 510 23.80 2.06 -17.37
C PRO A 510 24.74 1.00 -16.78
N ILE A 511 25.20 0.06 -17.59
CA ILE A 511 26.09 -1.02 -17.16
C ILE A 511 27.48 -0.50 -16.86
N VAL A 512 28.01 0.38 -17.71
CA VAL A 512 29.34 0.99 -17.50
C VAL A 512 29.31 1.89 -16.27
N ALA A 513 28.22 2.65 -16.10
CA ALA A 513 27.98 3.43 -14.88
C ALA A 513 27.93 2.53 -13.63
N PHE A 514 27.23 1.39 -13.69
CA PHE A 514 27.19 0.42 -12.60
C PHE A 514 28.57 -0.16 -12.27
N GLU A 515 29.31 -0.62 -13.28
CA GLU A 515 30.66 -1.18 -13.11
C GLU A 515 31.63 -0.15 -12.50
N TYR A 516 31.51 1.11 -12.95
CA TYR A 516 32.25 2.24 -12.36
C TYR A 516 31.91 2.40 -10.87
N VAL A 517 30.63 2.51 -10.53
CA VAL A 517 30.18 2.66 -9.14
C VAL A 517 30.66 1.48 -8.29
N GLN A 518 30.45 0.25 -8.76
CA GLN A 518 30.87 -0.95 -8.05
C GLN A 518 32.38 -0.94 -7.76
N ASN A 519 33.22 -0.61 -8.75
CA ASN A 519 34.66 -0.52 -8.58
C ASN A 519 35.09 0.58 -7.59
N ILE A 520 34.44 1.75 -7.60
CA ILE A 520 34.73 2.83 -6.65
C ILE A 520 34.29 2.44 -5.23
N CYS A 521 33.08 1.91 -5.08
CA CYS A 521 32.51 1.49 -3.79
C CYS A 521 33.31 0.37 -3.12
N ASN A 522 33.77 -0.62 -3.90
CA ASN A 522 34.62 -1.72 -3.40
C ASN A 522 35.97 -1.22 -2.86
N LYS A 523 36.41 -0.02 -3.27
CA LYS A 523 37.64 0.64 -2.78
C LYS A 523 37.36 1.69 -1.71
N ARG A 524 36.11 1.83 -1.26
CA ARG A 524 35.66 2.89 -0.36
C ARG A 524 36.01 4.30 -0.88
N GLY A 525 35.98 4.47 -2.20
CA GLY A 525 36.35 5.71 -2.88
C GLY A 525 35.23 6.74 -2.90
N GLU A 526 35.48 7.84 -3.61
CA GLU A 526 34.52 8.94 -3.75
C GLU A 526 33.80 8.91 -5.10
N LEU A 527 32.49 9.16 -5.05
CA LEU A 527 31.62 9.29 -6.20
C LEU A 527 31.22 10.76 -6.39
N GLN A 528 31.02 11.18 -7.64
CA GLN A 528 30.47 12.49 -7.97
C GLN A 528 29.40 12.34 -9.05
N PHE A 529 28.29 13.04 -8.88
CA PHE A 529 27.18 13.04 -9.83
C PHE A 529 27.31 14.24 -10.76
N GLY A 530 27.16 14.03 -12.06
CA GLY A 530 27.05 15.11 -13.03
C GLY A 530 25.62 15.65 -13.07
N LEU A 531 25.49 16.96 -12.94
CA LEU A 531 24.20 17.65 -12.86
C LEU A 531 23.63 17.95 -14.25
N LEU A 532 22.30 18.04 -14.33
CA LEU A 532 21.63 18.61 -15.49
C LEU A 532 22.11 20.06 -15.68
N GLY A 533 22.57 20.40 -16.89
CA GLY A 533 23.14 21.72 -17.19
C GLY A 533 24.67 21.84 -16.96
N GLY A 534 25.32 20.76 -16.50
CA GLY A 534 26.76 20.68 -16.35
C GLY A 534 27.23 20.91 -14.90
N GLY A 535 28.51 20.61 -14.66
CA GLY A 535 29.10 20.59 -13.32
C GLY A 535 28.94 19.25 -12.63
N MET A 536 29.56 19.14 -11.45
CA MET A 536 29.57 17.93 -10.63
C MET A 536 29.15 18.28 -9.20
N THR A 537 28.48 17.35 -8.51
CA THR A 537 28.27 17.46 -7.07
C THR A 537 29.59 17.46 -6.31
N ALA A 538 29.56 17.88 -5.05
CA ALA A 538 30.64 17.55 -4.14
C ALA A 538 30.82 16.01 -4.05
N PRO A 539 32.04 15.51 -3.78
CA PRO A 539 32.28 14.08 -3.64
C PRO A 539 31.48 13.46 -2.49
N VAL A 540 31.00 12.23 -2.69
CA VAL A 540 30.39 11.38 -1.65
C VAL A 540 31.18 10.09 -1.49
N THR A 541 31.59 9.76 -0.27
CA THR A 541 32.29 8.51 0.01
C THR A 541 31.32 7.33 -0.07
N CYS A 542 31.66 6.31 -0.87
CA CYS A 542 30.84 5.11 -0.98
C CYS A 542 31.29 4.04 0.03
N ASN A 543 30.50 3.84 1.08
CA ASN A 543 30.81 2.89 2.16
C ASN A 543 29.97 1.61 2.13
N ILE A 544 29.46 1.26 0.95
CA ILE A 544 28.62 0.07 0.75
C ILE A 544 29.25 -0.89 -0.25
N ASP A 545 28.89 -2.16 -0.14
CA ASP A 545 29.23 -3.16 -1.12
C ASP A 545 28.11 -3.25 -2.16
N ILE A 546 28.47 -3.14 -3.43
CA ILE A 546 27.52 -3.21 -4.54
C ILE A 546 27.53 -4.62 -5.09
N ALA A 547 26.49 -5.38 -4.76
CA ALA A 547 26.38 -6.76 -5.21
C ALA A 547 26.14 -6.83 -6.74
N ASN A 548 26.64 -7.91 -7.36
CA ASN A 548 26.60 -8.11 -8.82
C ASN A 548 25.18 -8.08 -9.39
N LEU A 549 25.03 -7.70 -10.65
CA LEU A 549 23.76 -7.82 -11.37
C LEU A 549 23.44 -9.32 -11.60
N PRO A 550 22.18 -9.76 -11.37
CA PRO A 550 21.75 -11.10 -11.74
C PRO A 550 21.71 -11.27 -13.28
N PRO A 551 21.62 -12.49 -13.81
CA PRO A 551 21.24 -12.67 -15.22
C PRO A 551 19.83 -12.12 -15.46
N THR A 552 19.54 -11.74 -16.70
CA THR A 552 18.15 -11.50 -17.12
C THR A 552 17.52 -12.82 -17.54
N VAL A 553 16.23 -12.98 -17.29
CA VAL A 553 15.44 -14.09 -17.82
C VAL A 553 14.54 -13.62 -18.96
N THR A 554 14.45 -14.43 -20.01
CA THR A 554 13.43 -14.30 -21.05
C THR A 554 12.52 -15.51 -20.96
N LEU A 555 11.24 -15.31 -20.63
CA LEU A 555 10.26 -16.38 -20.58
C LEU A 555 9.71 -16.56 -22.00
N THR A 556 10.24 -17.52 -22.75
CA THR A 556 9.83 -17.75 -24.14
C THR A 556 8.50 -18.49 -24.22
N LYS A 557 8.16 -19.29 -23.20
CA LYS A 557 6.88 -20.00 -23.12
C LYS A 557 6.48 -20.31 -21.68
N LEU A 558 5.21 -20.10 -21.35
CA LEU A 558 4.57 -20.61 -20.13
C LEU A 558 3.72 -21.84 -20.44
N PRO A 559 3.58 -22.79 -19.49
CA PRO A 559 2.55 -23.83 -19.57
C PRO A 559 1.15 -23.21 -19.70
N PRO A 560 0.18 -23.96 -20.27
CA PRO A 560 -1.21 -23.51 -20.31
C PRO A 560 -1.73 -23.33 -18.88
N LEU A 561 -2.27 -22.15 -18.60
CA LEU A 561 -2.87 -21.79 -17.32
C LEU A 561 -4.40 -21.80 -17.45
N PRO A 562 -5.13 -22.29 -16.43
CA PRO A 562 -6.59 -22.22 -16.44
C PRO A 562 -7.06 -20.76 -16.38
N LYS A 563 -8.21 -20.48 -16.98
CA LYS A 563 -8.80 -19.13 -16.93
C LYS A 563 -9.26 -18.82 -15.52
N LEU A 564 -8.85 -17.66 -14.99
CA LEU A 564 -9.44 -17.07 -13.78
C LEU A 564 -10.54 -16.05 -14.10
N GLY A 565 -10.53 -15.47 -15.31
CA GLY A 565 -11.39 -14.35 -15.70
C GLY A 565 -11.71 -14.29 -17.20
N LYS A 566 -11.96 -13.07 -17.72
CA LYS A 566 -12.52 -12.80 -19.06
C LYS A 566 -11.67 -13.33 -20.23
N HIS A 567 -10.37 -13.52 -20.06
CA HIS A 567 -9.43 -13.83 -21.14
C HIS A 567 -8.98 -15.29 -21.16
#